data_AF-A0A8T3TJF6-F1
#
_entry.id   AF-A0A8T3TJF6-F1
#
_cell.length_a   1.000
_cell.length_b   1.000
_cell.length_c   1.000
_cell.angle_alpha   90.00
_cell.angle_beta   90.00
_cell.angle_gamma   90.00
#
_symmetry.space_group_name_H-M   'P 1'
#
loop_
_entity.id
_entity.type
_entity.pdbx_description
1 polymer ?
#
loop_
_entity_poly.entity_id
_entity_poly.type
_entity_poly.pdbx_seq_one_letter_code
_entity_poly.pdbx_strand_id
1 'polypeptide(L)'
;MEPLMHGDGQDILERYKRAWEARDVDAAMELYAADAEHRDDPFREPHQGSNAIRAMWNDIATNEVNVEFDAERIWVAGRTVLAAWHAAYTDATNGERVRLRGFATFELDGAGLVERLREWPVSKVVGQDSTYTATGRPQRGG
;
A
#
# COMPACT_ATOMS: atom_id res chain seq x y z
N MET A 1 16.79 -17.43 -15.15
CA MET A 1 15.52 -17.02 -14.53
C MET A 1 14.74 -16.26 -15.57
N GLU A 2 13.49 -16.62 -15.79
CA GLU A 2 12.69 -16.04 -16.87
C GLU A 2 12.27 -14.60 -16.54
N PRO A 3 12.17 -13.70 -17.54
CA PRO A 3 11.67 -12.36 -17.33
C PRO A 3 10.17 -12.39 -16.97
N LEU A 4 9.73 -11.42 -16.17
CA LEU A 4 8.32 -11.27 -15.85
C LEU A 4 7.52 -10.91 -17.11
N MET A 5 6.29 -11.40 -17.16
CA MET A 5 5.29 -11.06 -18.16
C MET A 5 4.35 -9.97 -17.63
N HIS A 6 3.61 -9.33 -18.54
CA HIS A 6 2.61 -8.32 -18.15
C HIS A 6 1.56 -8.87 -17.16
N GLY A 7 1.17 -10.15 -17.32
CA GLY A 7 0.23 -10.81 -16.41
C GLY A 7 0.76 -10.93 -14.97
N ASP A 8 2.06 -11.15 -14.78
CA ASP A 8 2.68 -11.17 -13.44
C ASP A 8 2.61 -9.78 -12.79
N GLY A 9 2.78 -8.73 -13.60
CA GLY A 9 2.61 -7.34 -13.17
C GLY A 9 1.17 -7.02 -12.74
N GLN A 10 0.18 -7.54 -13.45
CA GLN A 10 -1.23 -7.37 -13.07
C GLN A 10 -1.54 -8.12 -11.77
N ASP A 11 -1.08 -9.37 -11.64
CA ASP A 11 -1.31 -10.21 -10.47
C ASP A 11 -0.73 -9.59 -9.18
N ILE A 12 0.53 -9.11 -9.21
CA ILE A 12 1.13 -8.49 -8.01
C ILE A 12 0.38 -7.22 -7.57
N LEU A 13 -0.05 -6.38 -8.51
CA LEU A 13 -0.83 -5.18 -8.20
C LEU A 13 -2.24 -5.50 -7.72
N GLU A 14 -2.87 -6.56 -8.24
CA GLU A 14 -4.17 -7.03 -7.76
C GLU A 14 -4.10 -7.56 -6.34
N ARG A 15 -3.05 -8.32 -5.99
CA ARG A 15 -2.86 -8.81 -4.63
C ARG A 15 -2.54 -7.67 -3.66
N TYR A 16 -1.70 -6.71 -4.09
CA TYR A 16 -1.42 -5.49 -3.33
C TYR A 16 -2.70 -4.68 -3.05
N LYS A 17 -3.51 -4.46 -4.08
CA LYS A 17 -4.84 -3.82 -3.99
C LYS A 17 -5.71 -4.52 -2.96
N ARG A 18 -5.87 -5.85 -3.08
CA ARG A 18 -6.73 -6.63 -2.16
C ARG A 18 -6.26 -6.53 -0.72
N ALA A 19 -4.96 -6.67 -0.48
CA ALA A 19 -4.40 -6.58 0.87
C ALA A 19 -4.67 -5.21 1.50
N TRP A 20 -4.48 -4.13 0.76
CA TRP A 20 -4.71 -2.78 1.27
C TRP A 20 -6.20 -2.44 1.43
N GLU A 21 -7.03 -2.71 0.43
CA GLU A 21 -8.48 -2.44 0.47
C GLU A 21 -9.17 -3.24 1.59
N ALA A 22 -8.76 -4.49 1.81
CA ALA A 22 -9.27 -5.33 2.88
C ALA A 22 -8.61 -5.05 4.24
N ARG A 23 -7.54 -4.24 4.27
CA ARG A 23 -6.69 -4.02 5.45
C ARG A 23 -6.17 -5.34 6.05
N ASP A 24 -5.86 -6.29 5.19
CA ASP A 24 -5.41 -7.64 5.56
C ASP A 24 -3.89 -7.68 5.62
N VAL A 25 -3.36 -7.60 6.85
CA VAL A 25 -1.91 -7.60 7.12
C VAL A 25 -1.27 -8.92 6.73
N ASP A 26 -1.96 -10.05 6.87
CA ASP A 26 -1.37 -11.34 6.53
C ASP A 26 -1.29 -11.51 5.02
N ALA A 27 -2.34 -11.15 4.28
CA ALA A 27 -2.30 -11.11 2.82
C ALA A 27 -1.25 -10.13 2.29
N ALA A 28 -1.04 -8.99 2.97
CA ALA A 28 0.02 -8.06 2.60
C ALA A 28 1.41 -8.68 2.78
N MET A 29 1.63 -9.39 3.90
CA MET A 29 2.92 -10.01 4.20
C MET A 29 3.26 -11.17 3.25
N GLU A 30 2.27 -11.85 2.67
CA GLU A 30 2.49 -12.87 1.62
C GLU A 30 3.10 -12.32 0.33
N LEU A 31 3.07 -10.99 0.12
CA LEU A 31 3.67 -10.34 -1.05
C LEU A 31 5.18 -10.23 -0.93
N TYR A 32 5.74 -10.21 0.29
CA TYR A 32 7.12 -9.83 0.53
C TYR A 32 8.04 -11.03 0.76
N ALA A 33 9.27 -10.91 0.28
CA ALA A 33 10.36 -11.76 0.71
C ALA A 33 10.72 -11.48 2.19
N ALA A 34 11.36 -12.45 2.85
CA ALA A 34 11.60 -12.36 4.30
C ALA A 34 12.46 -11.15 4.71
N ASP A 35 13.43 -10.78 3.87
CA ASP A 35 14.38 -9.68 4.02
C ASP A 35 14.06 -8.47 3.12
N ALA A 36 12.82 -8.36 2.66
CA ALA A 36 12.39 -7.30 1.76
C ALA A 36 12.57 -5.89 2.34
N GLU A 37 12.64 -4.91 1.44
CA GLU A 37 12.67 -3.48 1.74
C GLU A 37 11.40 -2.81 1.20
N HIS A 38 10.66 -2.08 2.03
CA HIS A 38 9.59 -1.18 1.58
C HIS A 38 9.98 0.27 1.87
N ARG A 39 9.87 1.16 0.88
CA ARG A 39 10.12 2.59 1.02
C ARG A 39 9.01 3.43 0.40
N ASP A 40 8.23 4.10 1.24
CA ASP A 40 7.12 5.00 0.88
C ASP A 40 7.53 6.48 0.78
N ASP A 41 8.68 6.85 1.37
CA ASP A 41 9.24 8.21 1.32
C ASP A 41 10.75 8.13 1.02
N PRO A 42 11.26 8.77 -0.05
CA PRO A 42 12.67 8.70 -0.41
C PRO A 42 13.62 9.34 0.61
N PHE A 43 13.11 10.18 1.51
CA PHE A 43 13.89 10.84 2.56
C PHE A 43 13.86 10.10 3.91
N ARG A 44 13.03 9.05 4.05
CA ARG A 44 12.96 8.22 5.25
C ARG A 44 13.76 6.94 5.10
N GLU A 45 14.16 6.39 6.23
CA GLU A 45 14.74 5.06 6.28
C GLU A 45 13.69 4.04 5.84
N PRO A 46 14.03 3.05 5.01
CA PRO A 46 13.06 2.06 4.58
C PRO A 46 12.63 1.13 5.71
N HIS A 47 11.45 0.55 5.57
CA HIS A 47 10.99 -0.58 6.37
C HIS A 47 11.74 -1.84 5.91
N GLN A 48 12.70 -2.28 6.73
CA GLN A 48 13.57 -3.42 6.40
C GLN A 48 13.16 -4.71 7.11
N GLY A 49 12.92 -5.75 6.31
CA GLY A 49 12.58 -7.09 6.75
C GLY A 49 11.15 -7.26 7.25
N SER A 50 10.74 -8.52 7.42
CA SER A 50 9.36 -8.91 7.72
C SER A 50 8.76 -8.20 8.93
N ASN A 51 9.54 -7.98 10.00
CA ASN A 51 9.03 -7.35 11.22
C ASN A 51 8.69 -5.87 11.01
N ALA A 52 9.56 -5.12 10.32
CA ALA A 52 9.34 -3.69 10.07
C ALA A 52 8.19 -3.47 9.09
N ILE A 53 8.12 -4.30 8.04
CA ILE A 53 7.03 -4.25 7.04
C ILE A 53 5.70 -4.64 7.68
N ARG A 54 5.66 -5.69 8.51
CA ARG A 54 4.45 -6.06 9.25
C ARG A 54 3.99 -4.95 10.20
N ALA A 55 4.91 -4.28 10.90
CA ALA A 55 4.56 -3.18 11.77
C ALA A 55 3.93 -2.00 11.00
N MET A 56 4.50 -1.66 9.84
CA MET A 56 3.93 -0.66 8.92
C MET A 56 2.52 -1.04 8.46
N TRP A 57 2.31 -2.28 8.00
CA TRP A 57 0.98 -2.74 7.57
C TRP A 57 -0.05 -2.76 8.70
N ASN A 58 0.36 -3.07 9.94
CA ASN A 58 -0.54 -2.96 11.09
C ASN A 58 -0.96 -1.51 11.36
N ASP A 59 -0.04 -0.56 11.20
CA ASP A 59 -0.35 0.86 11.35
C ASP A 59 -1.33 1.33 10.26
N ILE A 60 -1.05 1.00 9.00
CA ILE A 60 -1.95 1.24 7.86
C ILE A 60 -3.33 0.63 8.13
N ALA A 61 -3.39 -0.65 8.50
CA ALA A 61 -4.65 -1.35 8.75
C ALA A 61 -5.45 -0.77 9.93
N THR A 62 -4.77 -0.10 10.87
CA THR A 62 -5.40 0.57 12.02
C THR A 62 -5.92 1.95 11.65
N ASN A 63 -5.13 2.72 10.92
CA ASN A 63 -5.35 4.15 10.70
C ASN A 63 -6.07 4.46 9.38
N GLU A 64 -6.03 3.56 8.40
CA GLU A 64 -6.62 3.79 7.09
C GLU A 64 -7.86 2.91 6.88
N VAL A 65 -9.01 3.53 6.66
CA VAL A 65 -10.29 2.84 6.40
C VAL A 65 -10.92 3.32 5.10
N ASN A 66 -11.94 2.59 4.62
CA ASN A 66 -12.59 2.87 3.33
C ASN A 66 -11.56 3.00 2.19
N VAL A 67 -10.55 2.15 2.22
CA VAL A 67 -9.42 2.20 1.27
C VAL A 67 -9.90 1.80 -0.11
N GLU A 68 -9.47 2.57 -1.11
CA GLU A 68 -9.65 2.33 -2.54
C GLU A 68 -8.29 2.45 -3.21
N PHE A 69 -7.91 1.51 -4.07
CA PHE A 69 -6.65 1.54 -4.80
C PHE A 69 -6.84 1.11 -6.26
N ASP A 70 -6.19 1.78 -7.19
CA ASP A 70 -6.17 1.37 -8.59
C ASP A 70 -4.82 1.65 -9.26
N ALA A 71 -4.36 0.69 -10.06
CA ALA A 71 -3.17 0.82 -10.89
C ALA A 71 -3.56 1.30 -12.29
N GLU A 72 -3.40 2.60 -12.54
CA GLU A 72 -3.76 3.23 -13.82
C GLU A 72 -2.96 2.65 -15.00
N ARG A 73 -1.68 2.33 -14.77
CA ARG A 73 -0.77 1.78 -15.77
C ARG A 73 0.25 0.86 -15.12
N ILE A 74 0.53 -0.25 -15.78
CA ILE A 74 1.51 -1.25 -15.34
C ILE A 74 2.52 -1.48 -16.46
N TRP A 75 3.81 -1.44 -16.11
CA TRP A 75 4.93 -1.79 -16.98
C TRP A 75 5.74 -2.89 -16.33
N VAL A 76 6.40 -3.69 -17.17
CA VAL A 76 7.30 -4.74 -16.72
C VAL A 76 8.64 -4.55 -17.40
N ALA A 77 9.70 -4.49 -16.60
CA ALA A 77 11.08 -4.35 -17.06
C ALA A 77 11.96 -5.38 -16.35
N GLY A 78 12.27 -6.48 -17.04
CA GLY A 78 13.03 -7.59 -16.47
C GLY A 78 12.29 -8.25 -15.31
N ARG A 79 12.76 -8.00 -14.07
CA ARG A 79 12.17 -8.50 -12.81
C ARG A 79 11.47 -7.41 -12.00
N THR A 80 11.28 -6.24 -12.59
CA THR A 80 10.67 -5.09 -11.94
C THR A 80 9.31 -4.80 -12.57
N VAL A 81 8.28 -4.73 -11.73
CA VAL A 81 6.97 -4.21 -12.09
C VAL A 81 6.94 -2.73 -11.71
N LEU A 82 6.53 -1.87 -12.63
CA LEU A 82 6.36 -0.45 -12.38
C LEU A 82 4.89 -0.10 -12.53
N ALA A 83 4.37 0.76 -11.65
CA ALA A 83 2.97 1.15 -11.70
C ALA A 83 2.80 2.64 -11.45
N ALA A 84 1.97 3.28 -12.28
CA ALA A 84 1.35 4.55 -11.95
C ALA A 84 0.01 4.25 -11.33
N TRP A 85 -0.29 4.82 -10.16
CA TRP A 85 -1.42 4.42 -9.35
C TRP A 85 -2.07 5.62 -8.67
N HIS A 86 -3.32 5.42 -8.25
CA HIS A 86 -3.99 6.33 -7.33
C HIS A 86 -4.70 5.53 -6.24
N ALA A 87 -4.85 6.16 -5.08
CA ALA A 87 -5.56 5.58 -3.96
C ALA A 87 -6.36 6.66 -3.23
N ALA A 88 -7.29 6.22 -2.40
CA ALA A 88 -7.94 7.06 -1.43
C ALA A 88 -8.26 6.26 -0.18
N TYR A 89 -8.03 6.86 0.97
CA TYR A 89 -8.42 6.28 2.25
C TYR A 89 -9.01 7.37 3.14
N THR A 90 -9.70 6.93 4.18
CA THR A 90 -10.20 7.80 5.23
C THR A 90 -9.33 7.58 6.47
N ASP A 91 -8.75 8.64 6.99
CA ASP A 91 -7.97 8.60 8.22
C ASP A 91 -8.92 8.36 9.39
N ALA A 92 -8.75 7.22 10.05
CA ALA A 92 -9.62 6.77 11.13
C ALA A 92 -9.54 7.68 12.37
N THR A 93 -8.46 8.45 12.53
CA THR A 93 -8.22 9.30 13.70
C THR A 93 -9.05 10.59 13.67
N ASN A 94 -9.35 11.10 12.47
CA ASN A 94 -9.97 12.42 12.28
C ASN A 94 -11.09 12.45 11.23
N GLY A 95 -11.33 11.35 10.51
CA GLY A 95 -12.36 11.23 9.47
C GLY A 95 -12.03 11.93 8.15
N GLU A 96 -10.81 12.41 7.96
CA GLU A 96 -10.38 13.08 6.74
C GLU A 96 -10.25 12.08 5.59
N ARG A 97 -10.82 12.42 4.43
CA ARG A 97 -10.60 11.68 3.19
C ARG A 97 -9.30 12.17 2.56
N VAL A 98 -8.34 11.28 2.43
CA VAL A 98 -7.05 11.52 1.81
C VAL A 98 -7.04 10.87 0.43
N ARG A 99 -6.57 11.59 -0.58
CA ARG A 99 -6.26 11.04 -1.91
C ARG A 99 -4.76 10.99 -2.11
N LEU A 100 -4.30 9.91 -2.73
CA LEU A 100 -2.91 9.68 -3.08
C LEU A 100 -2.82 9.43 -4.58
N ARG A 101 -1.72 9.91 -5.16
CA ARG A 101 -1.27 9.54 -6.49
C ARG A 101 0.21 9.27 -6.42
N GLY A 102 0.67 8.26 -7.11
CA GLY A 102 2.08 7.89 -7.01
C GLY A 102 2.56 7.08 -8.17
N PHE A 103 3.87 6.83 -8.09
CA PHE A 103 4.54 5.83 -8.89
C PHE A 103 5.14 4.80 -7.94
N ALA A 104 5.15 3.53 -8.35
CA ALA A 104 5.72 2.44 -7.57
C ALA A 104 6.64 1.58 -8.44
N THR A 105 7.67 1.02 -7.83
CA THR A 105 8.48 -0.07 -8.39
C THR A 105 8.49 -1.25 -7.44
N PHE A 106 8.17 -2.44 -7.96
CA PHE A 106 8.22 -3.72 -7.26
C PHE A 106 9.30 -4.57 -7.92
N GLU A 107 10.45 -4.71 -7.27
CA GLU A 107 11.50 -5.67 -7.63
C GLU A 107 11.15 -7.03 -7.01
N LEU A 108 10.99 -8.06 -7.84
CA LEU A 108 10.62 -9.40 -7.37
C LEU A 108 11.85 -10.32 -7.29
N ASP A 109 11.80 -11.34 -6.43
CA ASP A 109 12.74 -12.47 -6.33
C ASP A 109 12.38 -13.63 -7.26
N GLY A 110 13.23 -14.67 -7.30
CA GLY A 110 12.99 -15.86 -8.09
C GLY A 110 11.68 -16.62 -7.82
N ALA A 111 11.04 -16.39 -6.67
CA ALA A 111 9.75 -16.97 -6.28
C ALA A 111 8.55 -16.05 -6.60
N GLY A 112 8.80 -14.83 -7.10
CA GLY A 112 7.77 -13.84 -7.39
C GLY A 112 7.39 -12.97 -6.19
N LEU A 113 8.15 -13.03 -5.10
CA LEU A 113 7.96 -12.20 -3.91
C LEU A 113 8.70 -10.88 -4.06
N VAL A 114 8.17 -9.82 -3.46
CA VAL A 114 8.76 -8.48 -3.46
C VAL A 114 10.01 -8.46 -2.59
N GLU A 115 11.18 -8.21 -3.18
CA GLU A 115 12.42 -7.93 -2.44
C GLU A 115 12.58 -6.45 -2.15
N ARG A 116 12.16 -5.60 -3.09
CA ARG A 116 12.18 -4.14 -2.90
C ARG A 116 10.93 -3.51 -3.48
N LEU A 117 10.24 -2.76 -2.64
CA LEU A 117 9.17 -1.87 -3.03
C LEU A 117 9.61 -0.43 -2.77
N ARG A 118 9.49 0.41 -3.78
CA ARG A 118 9.65 1.87 -3.64
C ARG A 118 8.43 2.57 -4.19
N GLU A 119 7.92 3.51 -3.42
CA GLU A 119 6.79 4.34 -3.78
C GLU A 119 7.17 5.82 -3.67
N TRP A 120 6.58 6.62 -4.55
CA TRP A 120 6.67 8.07 -4.54
C TRP A 120 5.26 8.65 -4.55
N PRO A 121 4.52 8.53 -3.44
CA PRO A 121 3.19 9.08 -3.32
C PRO A 121 3.25 10.59 -3.07
N VAL A 122 2.27 11.29 -3.63
CA VAL A 122 1.85 12.61 -3.16
C VAL A 122 0.41 12.50 -2.66
N SER A 123 0.16 13.06 -1.49
CA SER A 123 -1.15 13.01 -0.86
C SER A 123 -1.78 14.38 -0.72
N LYS A 124 -3.11 14.41 -0.64
CA LYS A 124 -3.89 15.60 -0.36
C LYS A 124 -5.17 15.23 0.37
N VAL A 125 -5.48 15.95 1.45
CA VAL A 125 -6.80 15.91 2.09
C VAL A 125 -7.82 16.56 1.16
N VAL A 126 -8.89 15.83 0.83
CA VAL A 126 -9.93 16.30 -0.10
C VAL A 126 -11.27 16.60 0.55
N GLY A 127 -11.41 16.32 1.85
CA GLY A 127 -12.61 16.63 2.63
C GLY A 127 -12.78 15.73 3.83
N GLN A 128 -13.99 15.72 4.36
CA GLN A 128 -14.43 14.81 5.42
C GLN A 128 -15.22 13.66 4.79
N ASP A 129 -14.97 12.43 5.23
CA ASP A 129 -15.75 11.28 4.81
C ASP A 129 -17.06 11.23 5.60
N SER A 130 -18.16 11.62 4.95
CA SER A 130 -19.49 11.63 5.56
C SER A 130 -20.03 10.23 5.87
N THR A 131 -19.43 9.18 5.32
CA THR A 131 -19.81 7.79 5.60
C THR A 131 -19.05 7.23 6.80
N TYR A 132 -17.98 7.90 7.23
CA TYR A 132 -17.18 7.46 8.36
C TYR A 132 -17.84 7.88 9.69
N THR A 133 -18.10 6.89 10.53
CA THR A 133 -18.46 7.11 11.94
C THR A 133 -17.34 6.54 12.79
N ALA A 134 -16.64 7.39 13.54
CA ALA A 134 -15.60 6.93 14.45
C ALA A 134 -16.20 5.94 15.45
N THR A 135 -15.70 4.71 15.44
CA THR A 135 -16.12 3.69 16.41
C THR A 135 -15.54 4.09 17.78
N GLY A 136 -16.32 4.80 18.58
CA GLY A 136 -16.03 5.07 19.99
C GLY A 136 -15.18 6.31 20.28
N ARG A 137 -15.79 7.50 20.26
CA ARG A 137 -15.39 8.60 21.15
C ARG A 137 -16.63 9.01 21.97
N PRO A 138 -16.59 8.99 23.31
CA PRO A 138 -17.73 9.43 24.10
C PRO A 138 -17.97 10.91 23.79
N GLN A 139 -19.24 11.24 23.54
CA GLN A 139 -19.69 12.62 23.41
C GLN A 139 -19.24 13.37 24.67
N ARG A 140 -18.33 14.35 24.52
CA ARG A 140 -18.17 15.36 25.58
C ARG A 140 -19.41 16.25 25.50
N GLY A 141 -20.37 15.94 26.37
CA GLY A 141 -21.54 16.77 26.66
C GLY A 141 -21.11 18.15 27.16
N GLY A 142 -21.98 19.13 26.85
CA GLY A 142 -21.82 20.57 27.06
C GLY A 142 -21.81 21.06 28.50
#